data_AF-A0A7Y8F155-F1
#
_entry.id   AF-A0A7Y8F155-F1
#
_cell.length_a   1.000
_cell.length_b   1.000
_cell.length_c   1.000
_cell.angle_alpha   90.00
_cell.angle_beta   90.00
_cell.angle_gamma   90.00
#
_symmetry.space_group_name_H-M   'P 1'
#
loop_
_entity.id
_entity.type
_entity.pdbx_description
1 polymer ?
#
loop_
_entity_poly.entity_id
_entity_poly.type
_entity_poly.pdbx_seq_one_letter_code
_entity_poly.pdbx_strand_id
1 'polypeptide(L)' 'MALSADGEGGLAFDAPGVTSAALFGWIATLKRDYDVEATDLTVIENADATLDARGNLGG' A
#
# COMPACT_ATOMS: atom_id res chain seq x y z
N MET A 1 -4.04 -8.29 -0.46
CA MET A 1 -3.34 -7.23 0.28
C MET A 1 -3.09 -7.71 1.69
N ALA A 2 -1.84 -7.65 2.12
CA ALA A 2 -1.37 -8.09 3.42
C ALA A 2 -0.63 -6.95 4.12
N LEU A 3 -0.70 -6.92 5.45
CA LEU A 3 0.05 -6.01 6.31
C LEU A 3 1.02 -6.82 7.16
N SER A 4 2.21 -6.28 7.35
CA SER A 4 3.27 -6.85 8.19
C SER A 4 3.97 -5.75 8.97
N ALA A 5 4.58 -6.07 10.10
CA ALA A 5 5.50 -5.14 10.75
C ALA A 5 6.75 -4.98 9.87
N ASP A 6 7.12 -3.75 9.57
CA ASP A 6 8.45 -3.40 9.12
C ASP A 6 9.39 -3.48 10.34
N GLY A 7 10.58 -4.06 10.18
CA GLY A 7 11.45 -4.45 11.29
C GLY A 7 11.89 -3.31 12.22
N GLU A 8 11.64 -2.05 11.85
CA GLU A 8 11.96 -0.82 12.59
C GLU A 8 10.77 -0.26 13.39
N GLY A 9 9.64 -0.99 13.46
CA GLY A 9 8.43 -0.54 14.16
C GLY A 9 7.44 0.20 13.27
N GLY A 10 7.71 0.27 11.96
CA GLY A 10 6.76 0.68 10.94
C GLY A 10 5.78 -0.43 10.55
N LEU A 11 4.82 -0.10 9.70
CA LEU A 11 3.97 -1.07 9.02
C LEU A 11 4.42 -1.18 7.57
N ALA A 12 4.47 -2.38 7.00
CA ALA A 12 4.66 -2.61 5.58
C ALA A 12 3.42 -3.26 4.98
N PHE A 13 3.18 -3.03 3.69
CA PHE A 13 2.10 -3.66 2.94
C PHE A 13 2.59 -4.30 1.65
N ASP A 14 1.92 -5.38 1.28
CA ASP A 14 2.07 -6.06 0.00
C ASP A 14 0.68 -6.26 -0.62
N ALA A 15 0.50 -5.72 -1.82
CA ALA A 15 -0.76 -5.66 -2.56
C ALA A 15 -0.56 -6.13 -4.01
N PRO A 16 -0.46 -7.45 -4.25
CA PRO A 16 -0.29 -8.01 -5.58
C PRO A 16 -1.62 -8.08 -6.32
N GLY A 17 -1.60 -7.84 -7.63
CA GLY A 17 -2.76 -7.97 -8.52
C GLY A 17 -3.92 -7.02 -8.21
N VAL A 18 -3.66 -5.84 -7.65
CA VAL A 18 -4.70 -4.86 -7.31
C VAL A 18 -4.94 -3.87 -8.45
N THR A 19 -6.14 -3.28 -8.52
CA THR A 19 -6.36 -2.15 -9.44
C THR A 19 -5.80 -0.86 -8.84
N SER A 20 -5.45 0.12 -9.68
CA SER A 20 -5.04 1.45 -9.24
C SER A 20 -6.08 2.11 -8.32
N ALA A 21 -7.36 2.01 -8.69
CA ALA A 21 -8.46 2.53 -7.88
C ALA A 21 -8.55 1.87 -6.50
N ALA A 22 -8.35 0.54 -6.42
CA ALA A 22 -8.36 -0.17 -5.15
C ALA A 22 -7.16 0.22 -4.27
N LEU A 23 -5.96 0.31 -4.85
CA LEU A 23 -4.75 0.71 -4.14
C LEU A 23 -4.87 2.12 -3.55
N PHE A 24 -5.15 3.12 -4.40
CA PHE A 24 -5.19 4.51 -3.96
C PHE A 24 -6.41 4.82 -3.10
N GLY A 25 -7.55 4.14 -3.33
CA GLY A 25 -8.71 4.24 -2.45
C GLY A 25 -8.43 3.72 -1.04
N TRP A 26 -7.68 2.62 -0.93
CA TRP A 26 -7.25 2.09 0.36
C TRP A 26 -6.28 3.04 1.08
N ILE A 27 -5.25 3.56 0.39
CA ILE A 27 -4.32 4.56 0.97
C ILE A 27 -5.06 5.81 1.45
N ALA A 28 -6.02 6.32 0.66
CA ALA A 28 -6.84 7.46 1.06
C ALA A 28 -7.68 7.18 2.31
N THR A 29 -8.19 5.95 2.44
CA THR A 29 -8.94 5.50 3.63
C THR A 29 -8.03 5.45 4.86
N LEU A 30 -6.79 4.95 4.72
CA LEU A 30 -5.80 4.96 5.80
C LEU A 30 -5.52 6.37 6.33
N LYS A 31 -5.32 7.34 5.43
CA LYS A 31 -5.09 8.72 5.83
C LYS A 31 -6.31 9.32 6.51
N ARG A 32 -7.50 9.10 5.95
CA ARG A 32 -8.74 9.69 6.46
C ARG A 32 -9.14 9.16 7.83
N ASP A 33 -9.10 7.84 8.00
CA ASP A 33 -9.73 7.19 9.15
C ASP A 33 -8.72 6.87 10.26
N TYR A 34 -7.44 6.81 9.92
CA TYR A 34 -6.38 6.40 10.85
C TYR A 34 -5.18 7.36 10.91
N ASP A 35 -5.18 8.43 10.10
CA ASP A 35 -4.05 9.37 9.94
C ASP A 35 -2.73 8.68 9.53
N VAL A 36 -2.83 7.52 8.86
CA VAL A 36 -1.70 6.74 8.38
C VAL A 36 -1.44 7.05 6.90
N GLU A 37 -0.18 7.30 6.55
CA GLU A 37 0.28 7.58 5.19
C GLU A 37 1.23 6.50 4.68
N ALA A 38 1.29 6.32 3.35
CA ALA A 38 2.36 5.55 2.74
C ALA A 38 3.63 6.40 2.72
N THR A 39 4.65 5.98 3.47
CA THR A 39 5.94 6.66 3.56
C THR A 39 6.88 6.25 2.43
N ASP A 40 6.70 5.04 1.90
CA ASP A 40 7.29 4.55 0.66
C ASP A 40 6.23 3.77 -0.13
N LEU A 41 6.27 3.88 -1.45
CA LEU A 41 5.36 3.19 -2.35
C LEU A 41 6.08 2.81 -3.65
N THR A 42 6.29 1.52 -3.83
CA THR A 42 6.71 0.91 -5.08
C THR A 42 5.50 0.31 -5.79
N VAL A 43 5.31 0.65 -7.07
CA VAL A 43 4.24 0.11 -7.90
C VAL A 43 4.84 -0.48 -9.17
N ILE A 44 4.48 -1.72 -9.46
CA ILE A 44 4.81 -2.41 -10.71
C ILE A 44 3.50 -2.65 -11.46
N GLU A 45 3.45 -2.19 -12.71
CA GLU A 45 2.34 -2.48 -13.60
C GLU A 45 2.54 -3.86 -14.26
N ASN A 46 1.51 -4.69 -14.16
CA ASN A 46 1.49 -6.02 -14.76
C ASN A 46 0.90 -5.96 -16.18
N ALA A 47 1.25 -6.94 -17.01
CA ALA A 47 0.78 -7.02 -18.39
C ALA A 47 -0.75 -7.22 -18.52
N ASP A 48 -1.42 -7.61 -17.44
CA ASP A 48 -2.87 -7.80 -17.34
C ASP A 48 -3.60 -6.55 -16.80
N ALA A 49 -2.94 -5.39 -16.78
CA ALA A 49 -3.44 -4.11 -16.27
C ALA A 49 -3.78 -4.12 -14.76
N THR A 50 -3.23 -5.08 -14.01
CA THR A 50 -3.19 -5.02 -12.55
C THR A 50 -1.89 -4.39 -12.07
N LEU A 51 -1.83 -4.06 -10.78
CA LEU A 51 -0.68 -3.50 -10.11
C LEU A 51 -0.21 -4.44 -9.01
N ASP A 52 1.10 -4.63 -8.92
CA ASP A 52 1.76 -5.14 -7.73
C ASP A 52 2.34 -3.95 -6.97
N ALA A 53 1.76 -3.64 -5.82
CA ALA A 53 2.18 -2.54 -4.98
C ALA A 53 2.77 -3.04 -3.65
N ARG A 54 3.87 -2.42 -3.24
CA ARG A 54 4.56 -2.68 -1.97
C ARG A 54 5.01 -1.37 -1.37
N GLY A 55 5.08 -1.30 -0.06
CA GLY A 55 5.59 -0.11 0.58
C GLY A 55 5.47 -0.14 2.08
N ASN A 56 5.85 0.99 2.69
CA ASN A 56 5.81 1.19 4.12
C ASN A 56 4.74 2.25 4.46
N LEU A 57 4.17 2.12 5.64
CA LEU A 57 3.17 3.00 6.22
C LEU A 57 3.72 3.60 7.51
N GLY A 58 3.36 4.85 7.77
CA GLY A 58 3.72 5.59 8.97
C GLY A 58 2.75 6.73 9.26
N GLY A 59 2.86 7.31 10.45
CA GLY A 59 2.09 8.46 10.92
C GLY A 59 2.87 9.22 11.99
#